data_AF-A0A2V2QHM1-F1
#
_entry.id   AF-A0A2V2QHM1-F1
#
_cell.length_a   1.000
_cell.length_b   1.000
_cell.length_c   1.000
_cell.angle_alpha   90.00
_cell.angle_beta   90.00
_cell.angle_gamma   90.00
#
_symmetry.space_group_name_H-M   'P 1'
#
loop_
_entity.id
_entity.type
_entity.pdbx_description
1 polymer ?
#
loop_
_entity_poly.entity_id
_entity_poly.type
_entity_poly.pdbx_seq_one_letter_code
_entity_poly.pdbx_strand_id
1 'polypeptide(L)'
;MRPVRVRTVAAAVAGLALLSGCGSAGGLESTGEAPSAVGPARLWPDLPPASAAPYDYGEGETARIPGITVPGDDVHRLDPVTVAQAGLKARTKRDSGLDELPDATVRQIRDCRTAPGDCPVLTPYYFDLTGDGRDELVIGVRLPERQLAVRAYRADEGVLTRIMSTVDAVISVELAGRDLVLRAPSVISGYEYRTAWSWDDRQQAMLATRDEILRVPERRGERTAPTPTAPAPEGSRPAPSETPTA
;
A
#
# COMPACT_ATOMS: atom_id res chain seq x y z
N MET A 1 -53.01 -27.76 54.59
CA MET A 1 -54.16 -28.19 53.77
C MET A 1 -53.96 -27.65 52.35
N ARG A 2 -53.87 -28.52 51.33
CA ARG A 2 -54.09 -28.18 49.89
C ARG A 2 -55.61 -28.01 49.66
N PRO A 3 -56.16 -27.60 48.49
CA PRO A 3 -55.62 -27.10 47.19
C PRO A 3 -56.34 -25.76 46.77
N VAL A 4 -56.22 -25.10 45.60
CA VAL A 4 -56.67 -25.42 44.22
C VAL A 4 -56.21 -24.25 43.31
N ARG A 5 -55.24 -24.46 42.43
CA ARG A 5 -55.31 -24.54 40.95
C ARG A 5 -55.88 -23.34 40.15
N VAL A 6 -54.97 -22.72 39.40
CA VAL A 6 -54.97 -22.53 37.93
C VAL A 6 -56.21 -21.90 37.28
N ARG A 7 -56.01 -20.70 36.69
CA ARG A 7 -56.52 -20.20 35.39
C ARG A 7 -56.32 -18.68 35.38
N THR A 8 -55.35 -18.09 34.68
CA THR A 8 -55.45 -17.68 33.26
C THR A 8 -54.12 -16.98 32.96
N VAL A 9 -53.16 -17.54 32.21
CA VAL A 9 -53.06 -17.52 30.74
C VAL A 9 -53.88 -16.38 30.11
N ALA A 10 -53.46 -15.13 30.30
CA ALA A 10 -54.01 -13.98 29.57
C ALA A 10 -53.10 -12.73 29.60
N ALA A 11 -51.78 -12.87 29.62
CA ALA A 11 -50.86 -11.72 29.55
C ALA A 11 -49.63 -11.97 28.65
N ALA A 12 -49.75 -12.89 27.69
CA ALA A 12 -48.66 -13.26 26.78
C ALA A 12 -48.86 -12.76 25.33
N VAL A 13 -49.74 -11.78 25.07
CA VAL A 13 -50.05 -11.33 23.69
C VAL A 13 -49.86 -9.83 23.46
N ALA A 14 -49.59 -9.00 24.47
CA ALA A 14 -49.60 -7.54 24.31
C ALA A 14 -48.19 -6.88 24.16
N GLY A 15 -47.14 -7.64 23.88
CA GLY A 15 -45.76 -7.12 23.78
C GLY A 15 -45.10 -7.22 22.40
N LEU A 16 -45.80 -7.69 21.37
CA LEU A 16 -45.24 -7.96 20.03
C LEU A 16 -45.49 -6.83 19.00
N ALA A 17 -45.98 -5.67 19.41
CA ALA A 17 -46.45 -4.61 18.50
C ALA A 17 -45.42 -3.52 18.17
N LEU A 18 -44.11 -3.82 18.14
CA LEU A 18 -43.07 -2.83 17.81
C LEU A 18 -42.05 -3.27 16.73
N LEU A 19 -42.37 -4.24 15.89
CA LEU A 19 -41.48 -4.68 14.79
C LEU A 19 -42.16 -4.74 13.42
N SER A 20 -43.00 -3.76 13.10
CA SER A 20 -43.42 -3.52 11.70
C SER A 20 -42.96 -2.14 11.24
N GLY A 21 -41.64 -1.95 11.19
CA GLY A 21 -41.04 -0.97 10.28
C GLY A 21 -41.18 -1.46 8.85
N CYS A 22 -42.42 -1.56 8.36
CA CYS A 22 -42.71 -1.77 6.94
C CYS A 22 -42.43 -0.43 6.25
N GLY A 23 -41.14 -0.12 6.06
CA GLY A 23 -40.76 0.88 5.09
C GLY A 23 -41.37 0.42 3.77
N SER A 24 -42.29 1.20 3.22
CA SER A 24 -42.69 1.04 1.83
C SER A 24 -41.40 1.15 1.03
N ALA A 25 -40.83 0.01 0.62
CA ALA A 25 -39.85 0.00 -0.42
C ALA A 25 -40.57 0.64 -1.61
N GLY A 26 -40.25 1.91 -1.89
CA GLY A 26 -40.70 2.55 -3.11
C GLY A 26 -40.40 1.57 -4.23
N GLY A 27 -41.42 1.21 -5.01
CA GLY A 27 -41.27 0.21 -6.05
C GLY A 27 -40.04 0.55 -6.88
N LEU A 28 -39.25 -0.47 -7.23
CA LEU A 28 -38.11 -0.28 -8.13
C LEU A 28 -38.65 0.29 -9.43
N GLU A 29 -38.43 1.58 -9.64
CA GLU A 29 -38.81 2.25 -10.86
C GLU A 29 -37.79 1.87 -11.92
N SER A 30 -38.25 1.23 -13.00
CA SER A 30 -37.38 0.90 -14.12
C SER A 30 -36.87 2.19 -14.74
N THR A 31 -35.55 2.39 -14.77
CA THR A 31 -34.90 3.51 -15.46
C THR A 31 -34.79 3.26 -16.98
N GLY A 32 -35.57 2.32 -17.52
CA GLY A 32 -35.49 1.85 -18.90
C GLY A 32 -34.61 0.61 -19.08
N GLU A 33 -34.48 0.18 -20.33
CA GLU A 33 -33.65 -0.96 -20.72
C GLU A 33 -32.16 -0.63 -20.52
N ALA A 34 -31.44 -1.48 -19.80
CA ALA A 34 -30.00 -1.34 -19.65
C ALA A 34 -29.34 -1.55 -21.03
N PRO A 35 -28.37 -0.72 -21.44
CA PRO A 35 -27.63 -0.94 -22.67
C PRO A 35 -27.04 -2.37 -22.70
N SER A 36 -27.16 -3.05 -23.84
CA SER A 36 -26.49 -4.34 -24.05
C SER A 36 -24.98 -4.17 -23.87
N ALA A 37 -24.35 -5.06 -23.11
CA ALA A 37 -22.91 -5.03 -22.94
C ALA A 37 -22.20 -5.19 -24.29
N VAL A 38 -21.40 -4.18 -24.68
CA VAL A 38 -20.55 -4.25 -25.87
C VAL A 38 -19.22 -4.86 -25.45
N GLY A 39 -18.93 -6.06 -25.95
CA GLY A 39 -17.64 -6.71 -25.74
C GLY A 39 -16.52 -6.03 -26.53
N PRO A 40 -15.24 -6.28 -26.17
CA PRO A 40 -14.12 -5.73 -26.93
C PRO A 40 -14.14 -6.24 -28.38
N ALA A 41 -13.95 -5.34 -29.33
CA ALA A 41 -13.75 -5.71 -30.72
C ALA A 41 -12.38 -6.39 -30.87
N ARG A 42 -12.34 -7.56 -31.54
CA ARG A 42 -11.08 -8.20 -31.90
C ARG A 42 -10.47 -7.47 -33.09
N LEU A 43 -9.36 -6.80 -32.86
CA LEU A 43 -8.51 -6.27 -33.93
C LEU A 43 -7.48 -7.34 -34.30
N TRP A 44 -7.19 -7.52 -35.59
CA TRP A 44 -6.24 -8.52 -36.13
C TRP A 44 -6.51 -9.98 -35.68
N PRO A 45 -7.61 -10.61 -36.14
CA PRO A 45 -8.01 -11.94 -35.69
C PRO A 45 -7.03 -13.07 -36.06
N ASP A 46 -6.16 -12.82 -37.04
CA ASP A 46 -5.21 -13.81 -37.56
C ASP A 46 -3.82 -13.75 -36.88
N LEU A 47 -3.67 -12.96 -35.81
CA LEU A 47 -2.42 -12.93 -35.04
C LEU A 47 -2.10 -14.34 -34.49
N PRO A 48 -0.87 -14.85 -34.70
CA PRO A 48 -0.47 -16.12 -34.11
C PRO A 48 -0.42 -16.01 -32.58
N PRO A 49 -0.61 -17.13 -31.85
CA PRO A 49 -0.49 -17.13 -30.40
C PRO A 49 0.87 -16.60 -29.92
N ALA A 50 0.87 -15.92 -28.77
CA ALA A 50 2.12 -15.51 -28.13
C ALA A 50 3.00 -16.73 -27.86
N SER A 51 4.27 -16.64 -28.28
CA SER A 51 5.24 -17.74 -28.21
C SER A 51 6.15 -17.68 -26.99
N ALA A 52 6.17 -16.56 -26.29
CA ALA A 52 6.96 -16.33 -25.08
C ALA A 52 6.25 -15.35 -24.16
N ALA A 53 6.58 -15.43 -22.86
CA ALA A 53 6.16 -14.44 -21.89
C ALA A 53 6.87 -13.09 -22.17
N PRO A 54 6.20 -11.95 -21.91
CA PRO A 54 6.87 -10.65 -21.87
C PRO A 54 7.88 -10.60 -20.72
N TYR A 55 8.68 -9.53 -20.69
CA TYR A 55 9.74 -9.27 -19.70
C TYR A 55 9.29 -9.61 -18.26
N ASP A 56 10.16 -10.31 -17.51
CA ASP A 56 9.89 -10.69 -16.12
C ASP A 56 10.06 -9.45 -15.22
N TYR A 57 8.95 -8.93 -14.71
CA TYR A 57 8.95 -7.80 -13.77
C TYR A 57 9.39 -8.20 -12.35
N GLY A 58 9.83 -9.45 -12.13
CA GLY A 58 10.16 -9.97 -10.80
C GLY A 58 8.93 -10.20 -9.92
N GLU A 59 7.73 -10.04 -10.49
CA GLU A 59 6.46 -10.21 -9.82
C GLU A 59 6.27 -11.68 -9.41
N GLY A 60 5.88 -11.88 -8.15
CA GLY A 60 5.62 -13.22 -7.60
C GLY A 60 6.86 -14.00 -7.14
N GLU A 61 8.05 -13.37 -7.09
CA GLU A 61 9.20 -14.01 -6.46
C GLU A 61 9.08 -14.05 -4.93
N THR A 62 9.13 -15.26 -4.38
CA THR A 62 9.15 -15.50 -2.93
C THR A 62 10.54 -15.91 -2.46
N ALA A 63 10.85 -15.62 -1.19
CA ALA A 63 12.09 -16.08 -0.57
C ALA A 63 11.88 -16.52 0.88
N ARG A 64 12.29 -17.75 1.21
CA ARG A 64 12.32 -18.21 2.59
C ARG A 64 13.38 -17.43 3.37
N ILE A 65 13.02 -16.97 4.57
CA ILE A 65 13.93 -16.22 5.44
C ILE A 65 14.73 -17.18 6.31
N PRO A 66 16.06 -17.25 6.13
CA PRO A 66 16.88 -18.23 6.83
C PRO A 66 17.05 -17.86 8.31
N GLY A 67 17.03 -18.86 9.19
CA GLY A 67 17.31 -18.68 10.62
C GLY A 67 16.19 -18.03 11.43
N ILE A 68 15.01 -17.83 10.84
CA ILE A 68 13.80 -17.38 11.54
C ILE A 68 12.83 -18.55 11.65
N THR A 69 12.32 -18.77 12.86
CA THR A 69 11.20 -19.65 13.13
C THR A 69 10.09 -18.80 13.74
N VAL A 70 8.85 -19.09 13.37
CA VAL A 70 7.67 -18.35 13.83
C VAL A 70 6.73 -19.31 14.57
N PRO A 71 6.98 -19.61 15.86
CA PRO A 71 6.13 -20.55 16.60
C PRO A 71 4.67 -20.10 16.61
N GLY A 72 3.76 -20.98 16.17
CA GLY A 72 2.33 -20.68 16.06
C GLY A 72 1.98 -19.67 14.97
N ASP A 73 2.90 -19.41 14.03
CA ASP A 73 2.74 -18.47 12.91
C ASP A 73 2.45 -17.02 13.35
N ASP A 74 2.76 -16.68 14.61
CA ASP A 74 2.55 -15.35 15.18
C ASP A 74 3.70 -14.40 14.82
N VAL A 75 3.53 -13.66 13.73
CA VAL A 75 4.50 -12.67 13.24
C VAL A 75 4.67 -11.46 14.17
N HIS A 76 3.72 -11.18 15.07
CA HIS A 76 3.79 -10.04 16.01
C HIS A 76 4.92 -10.19 17.03
N ARG A 77 5.43 -11.41 17.21
CA ARG A 77 6.55 -11.71 18.11
C ARG A 77 7.92 -11.54 17.47
N LEU A 78 7.97 -11.27 16.17
CA LEU A 78 9.22 -11.13 15.45
C LEU A 78 9.80 -9.73 15.66
N ASP A 79 11.11 -9.67 15.92
CA ASP A 79 11.85 -8.42 15.88
C ASP A 79 12.07 -8.01 14.41
N PRO A 80 11.54 -6.86 13.95
CA PRO A 80 11.65 -6.41 12.57
C PRO A 80 13.11 -6.21 12.12
N VAL A 81 14.00 -5.83 13.03
CA VAL A 81 15.43 -5.70 12.73
C VAL A 81 16.05 -7.07 12.47
N THR A 82 15.73 -8.06 13.30
CA THR A 82 16.18 -9.45 13.10
C THR A 82 15.67 -10.03 11.78
N VAL A 83 14.41 -9.76 11.41
CA VAL A 83 13.83 -10.18 10.12
C VAL A 83 14.58 -9.50 8.96
N ALA A 84 14.81 -8.19 9.03
CA ALA A 84 15.54 -7.45 8.00
C ALA A 84 16.98 -7.99 7.82
N GLN A 85 17.69 -8.25 8.92
CA GLN A 85 19.04 -8.82 8.91
C GLN A 85 19.10 -10.23 8.33
N ALA A 86 18.14 -11.10 8.71
CA ALA A 86 18.04 -12.45 8.15
C ALA A 86 17.69 -12.41 6.66
N GLY A 87 16.84 -11.47 6.25
CA GLY A 87 16.44 -11.26 4.86
C GLY A 87 17.59 -10.91 3.91
N LEU A 88 18.69 -10.33 4.40
CA LEU A 88 19.91 -10.09 3.61
C LEU A 88 20.57 -11.37 3.06
N LYS A 89 20.21 -12.53 3.62
CA LYS A 89 20.72 -13.85 3.20
C LYS A 89 19.70 -14.65 2.39
N ALA A 90 18.48 -14.15 2.26
CA ALA A 90 17.43 -14.83 1.53
C ALA A 90 17.71 -14.79 0.02
N ARG A 91 17.40 -15.88 -0.68
CA ARG A 91 17.61 -16.03 -2.12
C ARG A 91 16.29 -16.39 -2.79
N THR A 92 16.04 -15.85 -3.98
CA THR A 92 14.91 -16.25 -4.82
C THR A 92 15.36 -17.34 -5.81
N LYS A 93 14.41 -18.03 -6.45
CA LYS A 93 14.72 -19.10 -7.41
C LYS A 93 15.32 -18.59 -8.73
N ARG A 94 15.10 -17.32 -9.09
CA ARG A 94 15.51 -16.74 -10.38
C ARG A 94 16.67 -15.76 -10.27
N ASP A 95 17.00 -15.30 -9.07
CA ASP A 95 18.10 -14.36 -8.76
C ASP A 95 18.31 -13.31 -9.86
N SER A 96 17.24 -12.59 -10.22
CA SER A 96 17.36 -11.33 -10.97
C SER A 96 17.90 -10.20 -10.08
N GLY A 97 17.95 -10.39 -8.75
CA GLY A 97 18.71 -9.53 -7.83
C GLY A 97 18.29 -8.05 -7.85
N LEU A 98 17.13 -7.71 -8.41
CA LEU A 98 16.70 -6.31 -8.59
C LEU A 98 16.43 -5.58 -7.25
N ASP A 99 16.54 -6.30 -6.13
CA ASP A 99 16.43 -5.80 -4.75
C ASP A 99 17.75 -5.97 -3.94
N GLU A 100 18.93 -5.93 -4.57
CA GLU A 100 20.14 -5.69 -3.80
C GLU A 100 20.09 -4.27 -3.24
N LEU A 101 19.78 -4.20 -1.94
CA LEU A 101 19.92 -2.99 -1.17
C LEU A 101 21.35 -2.46 -1.35
N PRO A 102 21.56 -1.14 -1.50
CA PRO A 102 22.89 -0.57 -1.59
C PRO A 102 23.77 -1.03 -0.42
N ASP A 103 25.05 -1.26 -0.68
CA ASP A 103 26.01 -1.74 0.34
C ASP A 103 25.98 -0.91 1.64
N ALA A 104 25.76 0.41 1.51
CA ALA A 104 25.62 1.30 2.65
C ALA A 104 24.39 0.94 3.50
N THR A 105 23.23 0.72 2.88
CA THR A 105 22.01 0.28 3.56
C THR A 105 22.19 -1.11 4.17
N VAL A 106 22.87 -2.04 3.48
CA VAL A 106 23.18 -3.37 4.03
C VAL A 106 24.00 -3.26 5.32
N ARG A 107 25.02 -2.39 5.35
CA ARG A 107 25.81 -2.13 6.57
C ARG A 107 24.94 -1.55 7.68
N GLN A 108 24.15 -0.52 7.38
CA GLN A 108 23.25 0.09 8.36
C GLN A 108 22.25 -0.91 8.97
N ILE A 109 21.70 -1.83 8.17
CA ILE A 109 20.81 -2.90 8.68
C ILE A 109 21.57 -3.83 9.64
N ARG A 110 22.81 -4.20 9.32
CA ARG A 110 23.65 -5.04 10.21
C ARG A 110 23.95 -4.33 11.53
N ASP A 111 24.15 -3.02 11.47
CA ASP A 111 24.53 -2.20 12.62
C ASP A 111 23.34 -1.67 13.43
N CYS A 112 22.08 -1.92 13.01
CA CYS A 112 20.88 -1.43 13.70
C CYS A 112 20.84 -1.66 15.22
N ARG A 113 21.46 -2.74 15.72
CA ARG A 113 21.52 -3.02 17.17
C ARG A 113 22.57 -2.20 17.92
N THR A 114 23.67 -1.86 17.25
CA THR A 114 24.78 -1.09 17.82
C THR A 114 24.67 0.41 17.54
N ALA A 115 23.94 0.79 16.49
CA ALA A 115 23.66 2.16 16.06
C ALA A 115 22.17 2.34 15.74
N PRO A 116 21.26 2.28 16.74
CA PRO A 116 19.82 2.32 16.51
C PRO A 116 19.33 3.64 15.88
N GLY A 117 20.04 4.75 16.08
CA GLY A 117 19.71 6.05 15.46
C GLY A 117 19.86 6.06 13.93
N ASP A 118 20.73 5.20 13.40
CA ASP A 118 21.03 5.10 11.96
C ASP A 118 20.29 3.93 11.29
N CYS A 119 19.46 3.20 12.03
CA CYS A 119 18.76 2.04 11.52
C CYS A 119 17.72 2.46 10.45
N PRO A 120 17.80 1.92 9.22
CA PRO A 120 16.90 2.31 8.13
C PRO A 120 15.57 1.54 8.18
N VAL A 121 15.48 0.50 9.01
CA VAL A 121 14.27 -0.32 9.21
C VAL A 121 13.21 0.50 9.93
N LEU A 122 12.04 0.61 9.31
CA LEU A 122 10.89 1.33 9.87
C LEU A 122 10.09 0.44 10.83
N THR A 123 9.20 1.08 11.60
CA THR A 123 8.20 0.37 12.41
C THR A 123 7.39 -0.58 11.52
N PRO A 124 7.21 -1.85 11.94
CA PRO A 124 6.44 -2.82 11.17
C PRO A 124 4.93 -2.56 11.28
N TYR A 125 4.20 -3.07 10.30
CA TYR A 125 2.74 -3.17 10.33
C TYR A 125 2.30 -4.62 10.13
N TYR A 126 1.10 -4.93 10.60
CA TYR A 126 0.55 -6.28 10.62
C TYR A 126 -0.89 -6.27 10.11
N PHE A 127 -1.17 -7.05 9.07
CA PHE A 127 -2.50 -7.11 8.45
C PHE A 127 -2.73 -8.49 7.81
N ASP A 128 -3.95 -9.00 7.88
CA ASP A 128 -4.39 -10.16 7.09
C ASP A 128 -4.50 -9.79 5.60
N LEU A 129 -3.42 -10.03 4.85
CA LEU A 129 -3.31 -9.78 3.41
C LEU A 129 -3.79 -10.99 2.60
N THR A 130 -3.67 -12.19 3.16
CA THR A 130 -4.02 -13.45 2.48
C THR A 130 -5.50 -13.80 2.62
N GLY A 131 -6.17 -13.30 3.65
CA GLY A 131 -7.56 -13.62 4.03
C GLY A 131 -7.70 -14.93 4.81
N ASP A 132 -6.62 -15.48 5.36
CA ASP A 132 -6.64 -16.70 6.17
C ASP A 132 -6.92 -16.43 7.66
N GLY A 133 -7.11 -15.14 8.03
CA GLY A 133 -7.38 -14.69 9.39
C GLY A 133 -6.12 -14.54 10.24
N ARG A 134 -4.93 -14.64 9.65
CA ARG A 134 -3.64 -14.38 10.30
C ARG A 134 -3.00 -13.16 9.66
N ASP A 135 -2.35 -12.35 10.47
CA ASP A 135 -1.66 -11.18 9.96
C ASP A 135 -0.34 -11.57 9.29
N GLU A 136 -0.06 -10.95 8.15
CA GLU A 136 1.27 -10.84 7.56
C GLU A 136 2.03 -9.65 8.14
N LEU A 137 3.36 -9.74 8.13
CA LEU A 137 4.27 -8.68 8.57
C LEU A 137 4.72 -7.83 7.38
N VAL A 138 4.56 -6.50 7.47
CA VAL A 138 5.04 -5.53 6.48
C VAL A 138 6.16 -4.68 7.09
N ILE A 139 7.30 -4.63 6.41
CA ILE A 139 8.48 -3.84 6.81
C ILE A 139 8.86 -2.88 5.69
N GLY A 140 9.08 -1.62 6.05
CA GLY A 140 9.76 -0.63 5.23
C GLY A 140 11.24 -0.49 5.58
N VAL A 141 12.10 -0.31 4.57
CA VAL A 141 13.52 0.01 4.76
C VAL A 141 13.86 1.24 3.94
N ARG A 142 14.29 2.32 4.62
CA ARG A 142 14.71 3.57 3.98
C ARG A 142 15.96 3.34 3.12
N LEU A 143 15.93 3.90 1.93
CA LEU A 143 17.02 3.88 0.97
C LEU A 143 17.49 5.32 0.68
N PRO A 144 18.65 5.50 0.03
CA PRO A 144 19.06 6.78 -0.54
C PRO A 144 18.00 7.37 -1.47
N GLU A 145 18.15 8.65 -1.82
CA GLU A 145 17.28 9.34 -2.81
C GLU A 145 15.78 9.30 -2.49
N ARG A 146 15.43 9.19 -1.20
CA ARG A 146 14.04 9.11 -0.71
C ARG A 146 13.27 7.88 -1.24
N GLN A 147 13.99 6.82 -1.59
CA GLN A 147 13.38 5.54 -1.90
C GLN A 147 13.04 4.75 -0.64
N LEU A 148 12.12 3.81 -0.78
CA LEU A 148 11.69 2.88 0.26
C LEU A 148 11.59 1.48 -0.33
N ALA A 149 12.30 0.53 0.28
CA ALA A 149 12.02 -0.88 0.04
C ALA A 149 10.84 -1.30 0.92
N VAL A 150 9.79 -1.85 0.33
CA VAL A 150 8.62 -2.39 1.03
C VAL A 150 8.61 -3.90 0.87
N ARG A 151 8.51 -4.62 1.99
CA ARG A 151 8.54 -6.08 2.03
C ARG A 151 7.39 -6.60 2.87
N ALA A 152 6.71 -7.64 2.39
CA ALA A 152 5.69 -8.36 3.13
C ALA A 152 6.12 -9.81 3.37
N TYR A 153 5.79 -10.33 4.55
CA TYR A 153 6.21 -11.65 5.02
C TYR A 153 5.01 -12.42 5.58
N ARG A 154 4.88 -13.67 5.14
CA ARG A 154 3.91 -14.63 5.64
C ARG A 154 4.60 -15.68 6.49
N ALA A 155 3.99 -16.06 7.60
CA ALA A 155 4.40 -17.20 8.40
C ALA A 155 3.48 -18.38 8.13
N ASP A 156 4.06 -19.54 7.84
CA ASP A 156 3.32 -20.77 7.58
C ASP A 156 4.14 -21.97 8.05
N GLU A 157 3.52 -22.86 8.81
CA GLU A 157 4.18 -24.02 9.43
C GLU A 157 5.48 -23.66 10.18
N GLY A 158 5.50 -22.49 10.82
CA GLY A 158 6.65 -21.94 11.53
C GLY A 158 7.75 -21.38 10.64
N VAL A 159 7.54 -21.32 9.33
CA VAL A 159 8.49 -20.79 8.34
C VAL A 159 8.09 -19.38 7.92
N LEU A 160 9.02 -18.43 8.03
CA LEU A 160 8.84 -17.08 7.50
C LEU A 160 9.26 -17.03 6.02
N THR A 161 8.36 -16.55 5.17
CA THR A 161 8.58 -16.37 3.73
C THR A 161 8.29 -14.92 3.36
N ARG A 162 9.23 -14.26 2.67
CA ARG A 162 8.94 -12.99 1.99
C ARG A 162 8.08 -13.28 0.77
N ILE A 163 6.89 -12.69 0.75
CA ILE A 163 5.87 -12.88 -0.29
C ILE A 163 5.70 -11.63 -1.17
N MET A 164 6.27 -10.49 -0.77
CA MET A 164 6.33 -9.25 -1.54
C MET A 164 7.69 -8.60 -1.32
N SER A 165 8.28 -8.05 -2.38
CA SER A 165 9.48 -7.23 -2.31
C SER A 165 9.46 -6.23 -3.45
N THR A 166 9.57 -4.95 -3.13
CA THR A 166 9.60 -3.87 -4.12
C THR A 166 10.36 -2.67 -3.57
N VAL A 167 10.85 -1.81 -4.46
CA VAL A 167 11.53 -0.56 -4.15
C VAL A 167 10.92 0.54 -5.01
N ASP A 168 10.54 1.66 -4.38
CA ASP A 168 10.03 2.82 -5.12
C ASP A 168 10.30 4.14 -4.35
N ALA A 169 10.11 5.28 -5.00
CA ALA A 169 10.06 6.62 -4.40
C ALA A 169 8.71 6.85 -3.69
N VAL A 170 8.41 6.00 -2.71
CA VAL A 170 7.10 5.91 -2.06
C VAL A 170 6.69 7.22 -1.37
N ILE A 171 5.53 7.74 -1.76
CA ILE A 171 4.79 8.83 -1.11
C ILE A 171 3.99 8.28 0.08
N SER A 172 3.25 7.20 -0.14
CA SER A 172 2.49 6.50 0.90
C SER A 172 2.37 5.00 0.63
N VAL A 173 2.25 4.23 1.70
CA VAL A 173 1.81 2.83 1.69
C VAL A 173 0.47 2.80 2.39
N GLU A 174 -0.56 2.32 1.69
CA GLU A 174 -1.95 2.31 2.14
C GLU A 174 -2.50 0.88 2.11
N LEU A 175 -3.41 0.56 3.04
CA LEU A 175 -4.17 -0.68 2.99
C LEU A 175 -5.56 -0.39 2.43
N ALA A 176 -5.95 -1.12 1.38
CA ALA A 176 -7.28 -1.06 0.80
C ALA A 176 -7.89 -2.47 0.76
N GLY A 177 -8.71 -2.80 1.75
CA GLY A 177 -9.14 -4.18 1.96
C GLY A 177 -7.94 -5.06 2.31
N ARG A 178 -7.58 -5.98 1.42
CA ARG A 178 -6.40 -6.85 1.54
C ARG A 178 -5.24 -6.45 0.63
N ASP A 179 -5.38 -5.34 -0.09
CA ASP A 179 -4.36 -4.87 -1.02
C ASP A 179 -3.42 -3.90 -0.33
N LEU A 180 -2.11 -4.07 -0.55
CA LEU A 180 -1.11 -3.06 -0.24
C LEU A 180 -0.97 -2.12 -1.43
N VAL A 181 -1.30 -0.85 -1.23
CA VAL A 181 -1.27 0.17 -2.27
C VAL A 181 -0.07 1.08 -2.05
N LEU A 182 0.86 1.10 -2.99
CA LEU A 182 1.97 2.04 -3.02
C LEU A 182 1.60 3.23 -3.91
N ARG A 183 1.82 4.43 -3.40
CA ARG A 183 1.76 5.67 -4.19
C ARG A 183 3.16 6.20 -4.40
N ALA A 184 3.49 6.58 -5.62
CA ALA A 184 4.79 7.11 -6.01
C ALA A 184 4.62 8.25 -7.03
N PRO A 185 5.57 9.20 -7.13
CA PRO A 185 5.49 10.24 -8.14
C PRO A 185 5.59 9.63 -9.55
N SER A 186 4.82 10.16 -10.50
CA SER A 186 4.96 9.79 -11.90
C SER A 186 6.04 10.62 -12.59
N VAL A 187 6.60 10.07 -13.68
CA VAL A 187 7.40 10.85 -14.64
C VAL A 187 6.55 11.90 -15.38
N ILE A 188 5.23 11.73 -15.38
CA ILE A 188 4.30 12.71 -15.95
C ILE A 188 3.98 13.75 -14.87
N SER A 189 4.33 15.02 -15.13
CA SER A 189 4.10 16.10 -14.18
C SER A 189 2.62 16.23 -13.81
N GLY A 190 2.33 16.31 -12.51
CA GLY A 190 0.96 16.39 -11.98
C GLY A 190 0.27 15.03 -11.89
N TYR A 191 0.99 13.92 -12.02
CA TYR A 191 0.47 12.56 -11.85
C TYR A 191 1.29 11.76 -10.83
N GLU A 192 0.67 10.70 -10.32
CA GLU A 192 1.27 9.70 -9.45
C GLU A 192 0.96 8.30 -9.98
N TYR A 193 1.89 7.38 -9.74
CA TYR A 193 1.61 5.96 -9.83
C TYR A 193 0.87 5.50 -8.58
N ARG A 194 -0.12 4.64 -8.75
CA ARG A 194 -0.80 3.90 -7.70
C ARG A 194 -0.79 2.42 -8.05
N THR A 195 0.07 1.67 -7.38
CA THR A 195 0.23 0.23 -7.62
C THR A 195 -0.39 -0.55 -6.46
N ALA A 196 -1.38 -1.39 -6.76
CA ALA A 196 -1.99 -2.29 -5.81
C ALA A 196 -1.33 -3.68 -5.89
N TRP A 197 -0.89 -4.17 -4.74
CA TRP A 197 -0.33 -5.49 -4.55
C TRP A 197 -1.37 -6.36 -3.85
N SER A 198 -1.76 -7.47 -4.48
CA SER A 198 -2.78 -8.39 -3.98
C SER A 198 -2.23 -9.80 -3.86
N TRP A 199 -2.71 -10.55 -2.88
CA TRP A 199 -2.36 -11.95 -2.70
C TRP A 199 -2.89 -12.82 -3.85
N ASP A 200 -2.03 -13.68 -4.39
CA ASP A 200 -2.41 -14.75 -5.32
C ASP A 200 -2.14 -16.13 -4.68
N ASP A 201 -3.23 -16.87 -4.43
CA ASP A 201 -3.17 -18.20 -3.82
C ASP A 201 -2.39 -19.23 -4.64
N ARG A 202 -2.30 -19.06 -5.96
CA ARG A 202 -1.61 -20.05 -6.82
C ARG A 202 -0.10 -19.84 -6.81
N GLN A 203 0.34 -18.58 -6.84
CA GLN A 203 1.75 -18.21 -6.79
C GLN A 203 2.29 -18.17 -5.36
N GLN A 204 1.40 -18.11 -4.36
CA GLN A 204 1.76 -17.92 -2.96
C GLN A 204 2.60 -16.65 -2.76
N ALA A 205 2.22 -15.57 -3.46
CA ALA A 205 2.93 -14.30 -3.47
C ALA A 205 1.96 -13.12 -3.63
N MET A 206 2.39 -11.92 -3.22
CA MET A 206 1.70 -10.68 -3.60
C MET A 206 2.14 -10.28 -5.00
N LEU A 207 1.19 -10.04 -5.89
CA LEU A 207 1.42 -9.60 -7.27
C LEU A 207 0.94 -8.15 -7.44
N ALA A 208 1.64 -7.38 -8.28
CA ALA A 208 1.16 -6.08 -8.71
C ALA A 208 -0.04 -6.26 -9.66
N THR A 209 -1.24 -6.29 -9.11
CA THR A 209 -2.47 -6.64 -9.87
C THR A 209 -3.08 -5.44 -10.58
N ARG A 210 -2.75 -4.23 -10.14
CA ARG A 210 -3.24 -2.99 -10.74
C ARG A 210 -2.18 -1.91 -10.62
N ASP A 211 -1.86 -1.28 -11.73
CA ASP A 211 -1.00 -0.10 -11.78
C ASP A 211 -1.73 1.03 -12.52
N GLU A 212 -1.89 2.17 -11.85
CA GLU A 212 -2.66 3.31 -12.35
C GLU A 212 -1.81 4.57 -12.35
N ILE A 213 -1.96 5.38 -13.40
CA ILE A 213 -1.40 6.73 -13.43
C ILE A 213 -2.55 7.70 -13.17
N LEU A 214 -2.57 8.27 -11.96
CA LEU A 214 -3.66 9.14 -11.50
C LEU A 214 -3.21 10.59 -11.48
N ARG A 215 -4.09 11.48 -11.95
CA ARG A 215 -3.85 12.93 -11.84
C ARG A 215 -3.94 13.34 -10.38
N VAL A 216 -2.92 14.02 -9.88
CA VAL A 216 -2.93 14.59 -8.55
C VAL A 216 -3.79 15.86 -8.57
N PRO A 217 -4.74 16.01 -7.63
CA PRO A 217 -5.48 17.26 -7.50
C PRO A 217 -4.51 18.42 -7.25
N GLU A 218 -4.64 19.52 -8.00
CA GLU A 218 -3.90 20.74 -7.69
C GLU A 218 -4.22 21.17 -6.25
N ARG A 219 -3.18 21.28 -5.41
CA ARG A 219 -3.33 21.80 -4.05
C ARG A 219 -3.81 23.25 -4.17
N ARG A 220 -5.11 23.50 -3.97
CA ARG A 220 -5.68 24.85 -3.88
C ARG A 220 -5.20 25.49 -2.57
N GLY A 221 -3.95 25.98 -2.54
CA GLY A 221 -3.34 26.46 -1.30
C GLY A 221 -1.96 27.10 -1.41
N GLU A 222 -1.24 26.92 -2.52
CA GLU A 222 0.02 27.62 -2.77
C GLU A 222 -0.23 28.90 -3.59
N ARG A 223 -1.22 29.69 -3.16
CA ARG A 223 -1.15 31.12 -3.43
C ARG A 223 -0.14 31.65 -2.43
N THR A 224 1.10 31.82 -2.87
CA THR A 224 2.09 32.67 -2.21
C THR A 224 1.36 33.91 -1.72
N ALA A 225 1.19 34.06 -0.40
CA ALA A 225 0.69 35.31 0.15
C ALA A 225 1.61 36.41 -0.40
N PRO A 226 1.08 37.49 -1.00
CA PRO A 226 1.94 38.55 -1.50
C PRO A 226 2.75 39.07 -0.32
N THR A 227 4.07 38.95 -0.42
CA THR A 227 5.02 39.53 0.52
C THR A 227 4.64 41.00 0.72
N PRO A 228 4.44 41.47 1.96
CA PRO A 228 4.20 42.90 2.19
C PRO A 228 5.39 43.69 1.61
N THR A 229 5.13 44.45 0.55
CA THR A 229 6.09 45.38 -0.02
C THR A 229 6.43 46.40 1.06
N ALA A 230 7.67 46.38 1.54
CA ALA A 230 8.19 47.46 2.36
C ALA A 230 8.14 48.77 1.53
N PRO A 231 7.68 49.90 2.09
CA PRO A 231 7.64 51.15 1.35
C PRO A 231 9.06 51.59 0.97
N ALA A 232 9.21 52.00 -0.28
CA ALA A 232 10.46 52.50 -0.82
C ALA A 232 10.91 53.75 -0.03
N PRO A 233 12.20 53.89 0.30
CA PRO A 233 12.70 55.15 0.82
C PRO A 233 12.67 56.21 -0.28
N GLU A 234 11.98 57.30 0.00
CA GLU A 234 11.97 58.51 -0.81
C GLU A 234 13.38 59.10 -0.94
N GLY A 235 13.79 59.34 -2.19
CA GLY A 235 14.55 60.52 -2.59
C GLY A 235 15.93 60.76 -1.96
N SER A 236 16.97 60.54 -2.74
CA SER A 236 18.10 61.48 -2.77
C SER A 236 18.56 61.71 -4.21
N ARG A 237 18.67 63.00 -4.52
CA ARG A 237 18.76 63.67 -5.82
C ARG A 237 20.14 63.44 -6.49
N PRO A 238 20.24 63.46 -7.84
CA PRO A 238 21.46 63.07 -8.54
C PRO A 238 22.52 64.20 -8.56
N ALA A 239 23.79 63.81 -8.54
CA ALA A 239 24.94 64.65 -8.84
C ALA A 239 25.65 64.16 -10.13
N PRO A 240 26.32 65.05 -10.88
CA PRO A 240 26.39 64.97 -12.35
C PRO A 240 27.54 64.12 -12.89
N SER A 241 27.34 63.68 -14.13
CA SER A 241 28.25 62.88 -14.96
C SER A 241 29.58 63.57 -15.27
N GLU A 242 30.67 62.82 -15.16
CA GLU A 242 31.94 63.10 -15.84
C GLU A 242 32.14 62.10 -16.98
N THR A 243 32.39 62.63 -18.17
CA THR A 243 32.65 61.90 -19.42
C THR A 243 34.13 61.54 -19.51
N PRO A 244 34.53 60.31 -19.86
CA PRO A 244 35.93 59.99 -20.15
C PRO A 244 36.24 60.21 -21.63
N THR A 245 37.34 60.92 -21.90
CA THR A 245 38.03 60.97 -23.20
C THR A 245 39.42 60.35 -23.05
N ALA A 246 39.67 59.26 -23.76
CA ALA A 246 40.97 58.85 -24.26
C ALA A 246 40.76 57.89 -25.45
#